data_AF-A0A1B6H580-F1
#
_entry.id   AF-A0A1B6H580-F1
#
_cell.length_a   1.000
_cell.length_b   1.000
_cell.length_c   1.000
_cell.angle_alpha   90.00
_cell.angle_beta   90.00
_cell.angle_gamma   90.00
#
_symmetry.space_group_name_H-M   'P 1'
#
loop_
_entity.id
_entity.type
_entity.pdbx_description
1 polymer ?
#
loop_
_entity_poly.entity_id
_entity_poly.type
_entity_poly.pdbx_seq_one_letter_code
_entity_poly.pdbx_strand_id
1 'polypeptide(L)'
;MIGGIRNLCWRVIAVRHLTTSTFDSLPYTPRDNPGVYRRLKVISKDEPDIDGANIDYDSIDALEQDFMQSGEMHEEITREMEHISKRQQYKITERKHFKPPKEPGMLTWSEKEQIRHLNREDPEKWTPEALSRSFPASPAIIKKVLKANWKPLDAGKLKAHDIRVSENWVAFHKGQLEVHDPQLR
;
A
#
# COMPACT_ATOMS: atom_id res chain seq x y z
N MET A 1 -52.85 6.48 6.87
CA MET A 1 -51.76 5.80 7.60
C MET A 1 -50.79 5.19 6.60
N ILE A 2 -49.77 5.94 6.16
CA ILE A 2 -48.62 5.39 5.43
C ILE A 2 -47.41 6.21 5.92
N GLY A 3 -46.66 5.63 6.86
CA GLY A 3 -45.47 6.25 7.45
C GLY A 3 -44.25 5.99 6.57
N GLY A 4 -43.75 7.05 5.91
CA GLY A 4 -42.46 7.05 5.26
C GLY A 4 -41.36 7.44 6.26
N ILE A 5 -40.44 6.51 6.54
CA ILE A 5 -39.23 6.81 7.31
C ILE A 5 -38.04 6.71 6.34
N ARG A 6 -37.60 7.87 5.86
CA ARG A 6 -36.34 8.04 5.14
C ARG A 6 -35.24 7.99 6.20
N ASN A 7 -34.55 6.85 6.32
CA ASN A 7 -33.37 6.77 7.16
C ASN A 7 -32.25 7.62 6.55
N LEU A 8 -32.04 8.78 7.17
CA LEU A 8 -30.92 9.69 6.94
C LEU A 8 -29.61 8.93 7.15
N CYS A 9 -28.87 8.77 6.07
CA CYS A 9 -27.47 8.36 6.10
C CYS A 9 -26.65 9.51 6.70
N TRP A 10 -26.35 9.42 7.99
CA TRP A 10 -25.35 10.27 8.64
C TRP A 10 -23.97 9.83 8.19
N ARG A 11 -23.55 10.27 7.00
CA ARG A 11 -22.14 10.38 6.66
C ARG A 11 -21.57 11.52 7.50
N VAL A 12 -21.08 11.21 8.70
CA VAL A 12 -20.12 12.08 9.38
C VAL A 12 -18.84 12.04 8.57
N ILE A 13 -18.77 12.92 7.56
CA ILE A 13 -17.52 13.28 6.91
C ILE A 13 -16.79 14.14 7.93
N ALA A 14 -15.86 13.53 8.66
CA ALA A 14 -14.90 14.29 9.46
C ALA A 14 -14.02 15.08 8.49
N VAL A 15 -14.46 16.29 8.14
CA VAL A 15 -13.61 17.31 7.52
C VAL A 15 -12.60 17.69 8.60
N ARG A 16 -11.42 17.10 8.52
CA ARG A 16 -10.24 17.61 9.23
C ARG A 16 -9.96 18.98 8.65
N HIS A 17 -10.44 20.00 9.36
CA HIS A 17 -10.02 21.37 9.24
C HIS A 17 -8.49 21.41 9.19
N LEU A 18 -7.95 21.85 8.06
CA LEU A 18 -6.56 22.24 7.94
C LEU A 18 -6.43 23.55 8.73
N THR A 19 -6.10 23.45 10.01
CA THR A 19 -5.54 24.62 10.69
C THR A 19 -4.18 24.88 10.06
N THR A 20 -4.01 26.09 9.54
CA THR A 20 -2.68 26.67 9.32
C THR A 20 -2.05 26.82 10.70
N SER A 21 -1.39 25.75 11.15
CA SER A 21 -0.65 25.74 12.40
C SER A 21 0.52 26.70 12.25
N THR A 22 0.46 27.77 13.01
CA THR A 22 1.64 28.48 13.50
C THR A 22 2.68 27.45 13.93
N PHE A 23 3.93 27.74 13.58
CA PHE A 23 5.12 26.93 13.78
C PHE A 23 5.51 26.96 15.27
N ASP A 24 4.63 26.49 16.15
CA ASP A 24 4.92 26.29 17.57
C ASP A 24 4.99 24.78 17.82
N SER A 25 6.18 24.36 18.25
CA SER A 25 6.62 23.01 18.60
C SER A 25 5.50 22.09 19.12
N LEU A 26 5.03 21.16 18.29
CA LEU A 26 4.23 20.04 18.75
C LEU A 26 5.14 18.87 19.15
N PRO A 27 4.98 18.27 20.34
CA PRO A 27 5.77 17.12 20.74
C PRO A 27 5.40 15.92 19.86
N TYR A 28 6.42 15.35 19.22
CA TYR A 28 6.32 14.17 18.38
C TYR A 28 5.60 13.02 19.11
N THR A 29 4.48 12.53 18.57
CA THR A 29 3.74 11.45 19.24
C THR A 29 4.31 10.08 18.87
N PRO A 30 4.35 9.10 19.79
CA PRO A 30 4.91 7.76 19.53
C PRO A 30 4.25 6.97 18.40
N ARG A 31 3.04 7.37 17.96
CA ARG A 31 2.21 6.61 17.02
C ARG A 31 2.62 6.80 15.56
N ASP A 32 3.27 7.92 15.23
CA ASP A 32 3.55 8.27 13.83
C ASP A 32 4.87 7.66 13.33
N ASN A 33 5.83 7.37 14.24
CA ASN A 33 7.02 6.58 13.93
C ASN A 33 7.59 5.92 15.20
N PRO A 34 7.32 4.63 15.42
CA PRO A 34 7.73 3.95 16.65
C PRO A 34 9.24 3.81 16.79
N GLY A 35 9.99 3.86 15.68
CA GLY A 35 11.46 3.78 15.68
C GLY A 35 12.13 5.11 16.03
N VAL A 36 11.69 6.20 15.39
CA VAL A 36 12.23 7.54 15.65
C VAL A 36 11.91 8.00 17.06
N TYR A 37 10.70 7.72 17.56
CA TYR A 37 10.34 8.08 18.93
C TYR A 37 11.25 7.40 19.98
N ARG A 38 11.62 6.13 19.79
CA ARG A 38 12.55 5.44 20.71
C ARG A 38 13.93 6.09 20.71
N ARG A 39 14.43 6.48 19.53
CA ARG A 39 15.72 7.17 19.40
C ARG A 39 15.69 8.55 20.05
N LEU A 40 14.66 9.35 19.75
CA LEU A 40 14.45 10.66 20.35
C LEU A 40 14.32 10.58 21.88
N LYS A 41 13.67 9.55 22.41
CA LYS A 41 13.54 9.32 23.87
C LYS A 41 14.87 8.95 24.54
N VAL A 42 15.80 8.31 23.81
CA VAL A 42 17.16 8.04 24.31
C VAL A 42 17.96 9.34 24.27
N ILE A 43 17.96 10.03 23.12
CA ILE A 43 18.65 11.32 22.94
C ILE A 43 18.17 12.38 23.94
N SER A 44 16.86 12.44 24.23
CA SER A 44 16.31 13.42 25.17
C SER A 44 16.67 13.15 26.63
N LYS A 45 17.15 11.94 26.94
CA LYS A 45 17.58 11.53 28.28
C LYS A 45 19.08 11.61 28.46
N ASP A 46 19.82 11.55 27.36
CA ASP A 46 21.27 11.71 27.35
C ASP A 46 21.55 13.22 27.43
N GLU A 47 21.85 13.72 28.63
CA GLU A 47 22.40 15.06 28.80
C GLU A 47 23.88 15.03 28.37
N PRO A 48 24.36 16.00 27.57
CA PRO A 48 25.77 16.07 27.23
C PRO A 48 26.57 16.28 28.52
N ASP A 49 27.61 15.47 28.74
CA ASP A 49 28.53 15.62 29.87
C ASP A 49 29.44 16.85 29.65
N ILE A 50 28.99 18.00 30.13
CA ILE A 50 29.69 19.29 29.99
C ILE A 50 30.88 19.35 30.96
N ASP A 51 30.80 18.66 32.09
CA ASP A 51 31.79 18.72 33.16
C ASP A 51 33.04 17.87 32.85
N GLY A 52 32.89 16.80 32.05
CA GLY A 52 33.97 15.97 31.53
C GLY A 52 34.57 16.43 30.19
N ALA A 53 33.99 17.43 29.54
CA ALA A 53 34.44 17.91 28.23
C ALA A 53 35.70 18.77 28.38
N ASN A 54 36.85 18.22 27.99
CA ASN A 54 38.09 18.98 27.86
C ASN A 54 38.04 19.81 26.56
N ILE A 55 37.45 21.00 26.63
CA ILE A 55 37.34 21.93 25.50
C ILE A 55 38.71 22.61 25.33
N ASP A 56 39.59 22.00 24.54
CA ASP A 56 40.81 22.64 24.06
C ASP A 56 40.54 23.50 22.81
N TYR A 57 41.50 24.34 22.45
CA TYR A 57 41.40 25.25 21.29
C TYR A 57 41.23 24.47 19.96
N ASP A 58 41.84 23.29 19.87
CA ASP A 58 41.73 22.40 18.71
C ASP A 58 40.32 21.78 18.60
N SER A 59 39.65 21.49 19.72
CA SER A 59 38.25 21.04 19.73
C SER A 59 37.27 22.13 19.31
N ILE A 60 37.57 23.41 19.60
CA ILE A 60 36.74 24.53 19.14
C ILE A 60 36.83 24.68 17.62
N ASP A 61 38.03 24.56 17.05
CA ASP A 61 38.27 24.62 15.60
C ASP A 61 37.57 23.45 14.86
N ALA A 62 37.59 22.25 15.44
CA ALA A 62 36.86 21.09 14.92
C ALA A 62 35.33 21.27 14.94
N LEU A 63 34.78 21.92 15.98
CA LEU A 63 33.34 22.24 16.07
C LEU A 63 32.94 23.36 15.08
N GLU A 64 33.83 24.33 14.84
CA GLU A 64 33.63 25.38 13.84
C GLU A 64 33.58 24.78 12.43
N GLN A 65 34.42 23.79 12.14
CA GLN A 65 34.40 23.06 10.88
C GLN A 65 33.05 22.35 10.61
N ASP A 66 32.44 21.73 11.63
CA ASP A 66 31.13 21.05 11.52
C ASP A 66 29.99 22.07 11.31
N PHE A 67 30.05 23.23 11.98
CA PHE A 67 29.09 24.31 11.77
C PHE A 67 29.18 24.92 10.35
N MET A 68 30.40 25.08 9.83
CA MET A 68 30.63 25.56 8.47
C MET A 68 30.13 24.57 7.41
N GLN A 69 30.20 23.26 7.68
CA GLN A 69 29.69 22.21 6.79
C GLN A 69 28.16 22.00 6.88
N SER A 70 27.50 22.53 7.91
CA SER A 70 26.04 22.43 8.11
C SER A 70 25.22 22.92 6.91
N GLY A 71 25.69 23.95 6.20
CA GLY A 71 25.06 24.45 4.98
C GLY A 71 25.04 23.41 3.85
N GLU A 72 26.16 22.72 3.63
CA GLU A 72 26.28 21.64 2.63
C GLU A 72 25.38 20.46 3.00
N MET A 73 25.35 20.07 4.28
CA MET A 73 24.46 19.01 4.77
C MET A 73 22.98 19.37 4.56
N HIS A 74 22.58 20.61 4.83
CA HIS A 74 21.21 21.07 4.59
C HIS A 74 20.84 20.99 3.10
N GLU A 75 21.75 21.42 2.20
CA GLU A 75 21.53 21.27 0.77
C GLU A 75 21.39 19.81 0.33
N GLU A 76 22.20 18.90 0.89
CA GLU A 76 22.08 17.47 0.60
C GLU A 76 20.73 16.90 1.06
N ILE A 77 20.30 17.23 2.29
CA ILE A 77 19.01 16.79 2.83
C ILE A 77 17.85 17.29 1.95
N THR A 78 17.87 18.56 1.55
CA THR A 78 16.80 19.13 0.71
C THR A 78 16.75 18.43 -0.66
N ARG A 79 17.91 18.16 -1.29
CA ARG A 79 18.01 17.37 -2.52
C ARG A 79 17.42 15.98 -2.34
N GLU A 80 17.76 15.27 -1.26
CA GLU A 80 17.19 13.96 -0.94
C GLU A 80 15.66 14.00 -0.81
N MET A 81 15.13 14.99 -0.08
CA MET A 81 13.69 15.19 0.08
C MET A 81 13.00 15.41 -1.26
N GLU A 82 13.60 16.21 -2.15
CA GLU A 82 13.08 16.39 -3.51
C GLU A 82 13.09 15.09 -4.31
N HIS A 83 14.18 14.32 -4.25
CA HIS A 83 14.26 13.03 -4.94
C HIS A 83 13.19 12.05 -4.46
N ILE A 84 12.95 11.99 -3.15
CA ILE A 84 11.89 11.17 -2.55
C ILE A 84 10.51 11.64 -3.03
N SER A 85 10.25 12.95 -3.02
CA SER A 85 8.99 13.53 -3.49
C SER A 85 8.74 13.24 -4.97
N LYS A 86 9.74 13.48 -5.83
CA LYS A 86 9.68 13.18 -7.27
C LYS A 86 9.38 11.69 -7.50
N ARG A 87 10.06 10.79 -6.79
CA ARG A 87 9.79 9.33 -6.88
C ARG A 87 8.37 8.97 -6.48
N GLN A 88 7.82 9.60 -5.45
CA GLN A 88 6.42 9.40 -5.05
C GLN A 88 5.47 9.88 -6.14
N GLN A 89 5.68 11.08 -6.69
CA GLN A 89 4.88 11.64 -7.77
C GLN A 89 4.89 10.74 -9.02
N TYR A 90 6.06 10.25 -9.43
CA TYR A 90 6.16 9.30 -10.55
C TYR A 90 5.32 8.05 -10.33
N LYS A 91 5.41 7.43 -9.15
CA LYS A 91 4.58 6.25 -8.82
C LYS A 91 3.08 6.56 -8.80
N ILE A 92 2.69 7.77 -8.38
CA ILE A 92 1.29 8.20 -8.40
C ILE A 92 0.82 8.33 -9.85
N THR A 93 1.58 9.00 -10.71
CA THR A 93 1.29 9.16 -12.14
C THR A 93 1.22 7.82 -12.85
N GLU A 94 2.20 6.94 -12.60
CA GLU A 94 2.23 5.56 -13.08
C GLU A 94 0.92 4.82 -12.77
N ARG A 95 0.52 4.80 -11.49
CA ARG A 95 -0.71 4.11 -11.06
C ARG A 95 -2.00 4.75 -11.59
N LYS A 96 -2.00 6.06 -11.86
CA LYS A 96 -3.19 6.78 -12.35
C LYS A 96 -3.39 6.55 -13.84
N HIS A 97 -2.34 6.68 -14.64
CA HIS A 97 -2.42 6.74 -16.09
C HIS A 97 -2.00 5.44 -16.78
N PHE A 98 -1.08 4.68 -16.19
CA PHE A 98 -0.51 3.46 -16.78
C PHE A 98 -1.00 2.22 -16.03
N LYS A 99 -2.33 2.11 -15.89
CA LYS A 99 -2.93 0.92 -15.28
C LYS A 99 -2.79 -0.24 -16.26
N PRO A 100 -2.22 -1.39 -15.85
CA PRO A 100 -2.23 -2.56 -16.71
C PRO A 100 -3.68 -2.95 -17.02
N PRO A 101 -3.97 -3.45 -18.25
CA PRO A 101 -5.28 -3.94 -18.59
C PRO A 101 -5.73 -4.96 -17.55
N LYS A 102 -6.91 -4.73 -16.95
CA LYS A 102 -7.44 -5.61 -15.92
C LYS A 102 -8.32 -6.65 -16.57
N GLU A 103 -7.84 -7.90 -16.58
CA GLU A 103 -8.68 -9.02 -17.00
C GLU A 103 -9.90 -9.19 -16.08
N PRO A 104 -11.07 -9.50 -16.67
CA PRO A 104 -12.27 -9.81 -15.91
C PRO A 104 -12.07 -11.05 -15.04
N GLY A 105 -12.65 -11.03 -13.85
CA GLY A 105 -12.62 -12.18 -12.95
C GLY A 105 -13.62 -13.24 -13.40
N MET A 106 -13.12 -14.31 -14.01
CA MET A 106 -13.94 -15.46 -14.47
C MET A 106 -14.04 -16.57 -13.42
N LEU A 107 -13.20 -16.53 -12.38
CA LEU A 107 -13.15 -17.53 -11.33
C LEU A 107 -14.01 -17.14 -10.13
N THR A 108 -14.91 -18.04 -9.75
CA THR A 108 -15.72 -18.07 -8.55
C THR A 108 -14.83 -18.25 -7.31
N TRP A 109 -15.34 -17.91 -6.13
CA TRP A 109 -14.57 -18.10 -4.90
C TRP A 109 -14.24 -19.58 -4.62
N SER A 110 -15.18 -20.50 -4.86
CA SER A 110 -14.98 -21.95 -4.69
C SER A 110 -13.83 -22.46 -5.56
N GLU A 111 -13.81 -22.06 -6.84
CA GLU A 111 -12.75 -22.43 -7.79
C GLU A 111 -11.38 -21.89 -7.35
N LYS A 112 -11.34 -20.65 -6.84
CA LYS A 112 -10.10 -20.08 -6.28
C LYS A 112 -9.60 -20.88 -5.08
N GLU A 113 -10.50 -21.34 -4.21
CA GLU A 113 -10.11 -22.16 -3.06
C GLU A 113 -9.66 -23.55 -3.50
N GLN A 114 -10.31 -24.16 -4.49
CA GLN A 114 -9.88 -25.42 -5.09
C GLN A 114 -8.46 -25.31 -5.68
N ILE A 115 -8.17 -24.24 -6.43
CA ILE A 115 -6.83 -23.98 -6.97
C ILE A 115 -5.78 -23.91 -5.84
N ARG A 116 -6.09 -23.18 -4.77
CA ARG A 116 -5.18 -23.06 -3.61
C ARG A 116 -4.99 -24.40 -2.91
N HIS A 117 -6.04 -25.20 -2.80
CA HIS A 117 -5.99 -26.51 -2.18
C HIS A 117 -5.09 -27.46 -2.97
N LEU A 118 -5.30 -27.57 -4.29
CA LEU A 118 -4.49 -28.40 -5.18
C LEU A 118 -3.00 -28.03 -5.12
N ASN A 119 -2.68 -26.74 -5.21
CA ASN A 119 -1.30 -26.28 -5.14
C ASN A 119 -0.68 -26.43 -3.74
N ARG A 120 -1.50 -26.53 -2.68
CA ARG A 120 -1.01 -26.79 -1.32
C ARG A 120 -0.70 -28.27 -1.10
N GLU A 121 -1.48 -29.16 -1.71
CA GLU A 121 -1.27 -30.60 -1.63
C GLU A 121 0.00 -31.00 -2.41
N ASP A 122 0.06 -30.69 -3.71
CA ASP A 122 1.19 -31.07 -4.57
C ASP A 122 1.64 -29.89 -5.45
N PRO A 123 2.52 -29.00 -4.98
CA PRO A 123 2.97 -27.83 -5.75
C PRO A 123 3.79 -28.20 -7.00
N GLU A 124 4.48 -29.35 -7.00
CA GLU A 124 5.27 -29.81 -8.15
C GLU A 124 4.38 -30.26 -9.31
N LYS A 125 3.26 -30.93 -9.00
CA LYS A 125 2.30 -31.41 -9.99
C LYS A 125 1.37 -30.28 -10.45
N TRP A 126 0.88 -29.48 -9.49
CA TRP A 126 -0.08 -28.41 -9.74
C TRP A 126 0.61 -27.07 -9.96
N THR A 127 1.47 -27.01 -10.97
CA THR A 127 2.08 -25.75 -11.39
C THR A 127 1.02 -24.78 -11.94
N PRO A 128 1.26 -23.46 -11.95
CA PRO A 128 0.31 -22.50 -12.51
C PRO A 128 -0.07 -22.77 -13.98
N GLU A 129 0.82 -23.41 -14.74
CA GLU A 129 0.58 -23.82 -16.13
C GLU A 129 -0.29 -25.09 -16.23
N ALA A 130 -0.16 -26.02 -15.29
CA ALA A 130 -1.04 -27.18 -15.23
C ALA A 130 -2.46 -26.76 -14.83
N LEU A 131 -2.57 -25.87 -13.84
CA LEU A 131 -3.86 -25.33 -13.37
C LEU A 131 -4.56 -24.48 -14.44
N SER A 132 -3.83 -23.75 -15.28
CA SER A 132 -4.45 -22.96 -16.36
C SER A 132 -5.11 -23.82 -17.44
N ARG A 133 -4.78 -25.11 -17.52
CA ARG A 133 -5.43 -26.04 -18.47
C ARG A 133 -6.78 -26.52 -17.97
N SER A 134 -6.98 -26.60 -16.65
CA SER A 134 -8.22 -27.09 -16.04
C SER A 134 -9.19 -25.98 -15.67
N PHE A 135 -8.70 -24.75 -15.49
CA PHE A 135 -9.51 -23.60 -15.10
C PHE A 135 -9.55 -22.53 -16.19
N PRO A 136 -10.65 -21.77 -16.32
CA PRO A 136 -10.79 -20.69 -17.30
C PRO A 136 -10.02 -19.43 -16.86
N ALA A 137 -8.69 -19.54 -16.73
CA ALA A 137 -7.81 -18.47 -16.30
C ALA A 137 -6.39 -18.67 -16.83
N SER A 138 -5.71 -17.57 -17.17
CA SER A 138 -4.33 -17.62 -17.61
C SER A 138 -3.38 -17.99 -16.46
N PRO A 139 -2.18 -18.52 -16.76
CA PRO A 139 -1.17 -18.82 -15.74
C PRO A 139 -0.81 -17.58 -14.90
N ALA A 140 -0.87 -16.39 -15.50
CA ALA A 140 -0.62 -15.13 -14.81
C ALA A 140 -1.71 -14.82 -13.76
N ILE A 141 -2.98 -15.05 -14.09
CA ILE A 141 -4.09 -14.93 -13.13
C ILE A 141 -3.94 -15.96 -12.01
N ILE A 142 -3.61 -17.21 -12.32
CA ILE A 142 -3.46 -18.26 -11.32
C ILE A 142 -2.32 -17.94 -10.35
N LYS A 143 -1.17 -17.45 -10.84
CA LYS A 143 -0.09 -16.94 -9.98
C LYS A 143 -0.58 -15.84 -9.03
N LYS A 144 -1.44 -14.93 -9.50
CA LYS A 144 -2.07 -13.90 -8.65
C LYS A 144 -3.00 -14.51 -7.61
N VAL A 145 -3.79 -15.52 -7.96
CA VAL A 145 -4.71 -16.22 -7.04
C VAL A 145 -3.94 -16.95 -5.93
N LEU A 146 -2.85 -17.64 -6.28
CA LEU A 146 -1.99 -18.34 -5.32
C LEU A 146 -1.28 -17.37 -4.36
N LYS A 147 -0.87 -16.19 -4.85
CA LYS A 147 -0.25 -15.14 -4.03
C LYS A 147 -1.28 -14.43 -3.13
N ALA A 148 -2.53 -14.33 -3.55
CA ALA A 148 -3.57 -13.56 -2.86
C ALA A 148 -4.33 -14.38 -1.82
N ASN A 149 -4.08 -14.10 -0.54
CA ASN A 149 -4.79 -14.71 0.61
C ASN A 149 -6.17 -14.06 0.91
N TRP A 150 -6.86 -13.55 -0.11
CA TRP A 150 -8.17 -12.94 0.12
C TRP A 150 -9.21 -13.99 0.53
N LYS A 151 -9.80 -13.79 1.70
CA LYS A 151 -10.91 -14.56 2.24
C LYS A 151 -12.10 -13.63 2.49
N PRO A 152 -13.31 -13.93 1.99
CA PRO A 152 -14.49 -13.13 2.25
C PRO A 152 -14.81 -13.19 3.75
N LEU A 153 -14.91 -12.03 4.39
CA LEU A 153 -15.30 -11.92 5.80
C LEU A 153 -16.80 -12.20 6.02
N ASP A 154 -17.61 -12.06 4.97
CA ASP A 154 -19.07 -12.10 5.04
C ASP A 154 -19.65 -12.85 3.82
N ALA A 155 -20.72 -13.61 4.06
CA ALA A 155 -21.44 -14.36 3.04
C ALA A 155 -22.10 -13.45 1.99
N GLY A 156 -22.49 -12.23 2.36
CA GLY A 156 -23.00 -11.24 1.41
C GLY A 156 -21.96 -10.85 0.35
N LYS A 157 -20.71 -10.64 0.76
CA LYS A 157 -19.59 -10.32 -0.14
C LYS A 157 -19.23 -11.48 -1.06
N LEU A 158 -19.33 -12.72 -0.55
CA LEU A 158 -19.14 -13.92 -1.35
C LEU A 158 -20.18 -14.01 -2.46
N LYS A 159 -21.47 -13.88 -2.13
CA LYS A 159 -22.55 -13.90 -3.13
C LYS A 159 -22.41 -12.80 -4.17
N ALA A 160 -22.11 -11.57 -3.75
CA ALA A 160 -21.90 -10.45 -4.67
C ALA A 160 -20.70 -10.66 -5.61
N HIS A 161 -19.66 -11.36 -5.15
CA HIS A 161 -18.54 -11.74 -6.00
C HIS A 161 -18.97 -12.76 -7.06
N ASP A 162 -19.67 -13.81 -6.65
CA ASP A 162 -20.06 -14.90 -7.56
C ASP A 162 -21.12 -14.43 -8.57
N ILE A 163 -22.02 -13.51 -8.18
CA ILE A 163 -22.93 -12.82 -9.10
C ILE A 163 -22.13 -12.07 -10.18
N ARG A 164 -21.12 -11.29 -9.79
CA ARG A 164 -20.27 -10.57 -10.75
C ARG A 164 -19.53 -11.50 -11.70
N VAL A 165 -19.08 -12.65 -11.22
CA VAL A 165 -18.46 -13.68 -12.07
C VAL A 165 -19.47 -14.18 -13.11
N SER A 166 -20.70 -14.49 -12.69
CA SER A 166 -21.76 -14.91 -13.62
C SER A 166 -22.10 -13.83 -14.67
N GLU A 167 -22.13 -12.55 -14.28
CA GLU A 167 -22.33 -11.43 -15.20
C GLU A 167 -21.19 -11.30 -16.22
N ASN A 168 -19.94 -11.51 -15.79
CA ASN A 168 -18.79 -11.50 -16.69
C ASN A 168 -18.87 -12.63 -17.72
N TRP A 169 -19.29 -13.83 -17.32
CA TRP A 169 -19.53 -14.94 -18.25
C TRP A 169 -20.61 -14.62 -19.28
N VAL A 170 -21.72 -14.02 -18.86
CA VAL A 170 -22.78 -13.58 -19.78
C VAL A 170 -22.26 -12.51 -20.75
N ALA A 171 -21.46 -11.54 -20.27
CA ALA A 171 -20.87 -10.51 -21.12
C ALA A 171 -19.84 -11.08 -22.11
N PHE A 172 -19.08 -12.08 -21.69
CA PHE A 172 -18.12 -12.79 -22.55
C PHE A 172 -18.83 -13.51 -23.69
N HIS A 173 -19.91 -14.27 -23.41
CA HIS A 173 -20.71 -14.91 -24.46
C HIS A 173 -21.39 -13.93 -25.41
N LYS A 174 -21.70 -12.71 -24.95
CA LYS A 174 -22.24 -11.62 -25.79
C LYS A 174 -21.17 -10.89 -26.61
N GLY A 175 -19.89 -11.19 -26.41
CA GLY A 175 -18.77 -10.51 -27.09
C GLY A 175 -18.55 -9.07 -26.63
N GLN A 176 -19.10 -8.67 -25.47
CA GLN A 176 -19.00 -7.30 -24.93
C GLN A 176 -17.77 -7.09 -24.04
N LEU A 177 -17.03 -8.16 -23.75
CA LEU A 177 -15.94 -8.16 -22.79
C LEU A 177 -14.59 -8.15 -23.51
N GLU A 178 -13.78 -7.14 -23.24
CA GLU A 178 -12.41 -7.07 -23.76
C GLU A 178 -11.50 -8.00 -22.96
N VAL A 179 -11.07 -9.10 -23.59
CA VAL A 179 -10.07 -10.01 -23.05
C VAL A 179 -8.73 -9.69 -23.71
N HIS A 180 -7.80 -9.14 -22.92
CA HIS A 180 -6.48 -8.75 -23.41
C HIS A 180 -5.50 -9.91 -23.50
N ASP A 181 -5.71 -10.96 -22.70
CA ASP A 181 -4.82 -12.12 -22.64
C ASP A 181 -5.06 -13.04 -23.86
N PRO A 182 -4.07 -13.26 -24.73
CA PRO A 182 -4.26 -14.01 -25.98
C PRO A 182 -4.57 -15.49 -25.76
N GLN A 183 -4.25 -16.03 -24.58
CA GLN A 183 -4.54 -17.42 -24.20
C GLN A 183 -6.01 -17.66 -23.82
N LEU A 184 -6.77 -16.60 -23.59
CA LEU A 184 -8.19 -16.66 -23.19
C LEU A 184 -9.14 -16.16 -24.29
N ARG A 185 -8.60 -15.82 -25.46
CA ARG A 185 -9.35 -15.31 -26.62
C ARG A 185 -9.85 -16.44 -27.52
#